data_AF-A0AA85B003-F1
#
_entry.id   AF-A0AA85B003-F1
#
_cell.length_a   1.000
_cell.length_b   1.000
_cell.length_c   1.000
_cell.angle_alpha   90.00
_cell.angle_beta   90.00
_cell.angle_gamma   90.00
#
_symmetry.space_group_name_H-M   'P 1'
#
loop_
_entity.id
_entity.type
_entity.pdbx_description
1 polymer ?
#
loop_
_entity_poly.entity_id
_entity_poly.type
_entity_poly.pdbx_seq_one_letter_code
_entity_poly.pdbx_strand_id
1 'polypeptide(L)'
;MIFSSFQYNYKQGQYESIQSHSMIYITMSVLATSLLFYAINMKSYKRPLPKWYDEAKIGIFIHWGVFSVPSYRTEWFWWMWQGDKTTMPEIPEYMRKYYEPDFAYANFAKQFHAEFFEPDKWPIYFRNQEHVM
;
A
#
# COMPACT_ATOMS: atom_id res chain seq x y z
N MET A 1 -22.82 -59.19 -36.40
CA MET A 1 -21.70 -58.42 -35.80
C MET A 1 -21.60 -56.97 -36.28
N ILE A 2 -22.02 -56.59 -37.49
CA ILE A 2 -21.82 -55.21 -38.01
C ILE A 2 -22.77 -54.17 -37.37
N PHE A 3 -24.01 -54.56 -37.06
CA PHE A 3 -25.03 -53.65 -36.50
C PHE A 3 -24.72 -53.19 -35.06
N SER A 4 -24.13 -54.06 -34.23
CA SER A 4 -23.74 -53.73 -32.85
C SER A 4 -22.57 -52.75 -32.81
N SER A 5 -21.59 -52.91 -33.71
CA SER A 5 -20.44 -52.01 -33.83
C SER A 5 -20.87 -50.63 -34.34
N PHE A 6 -21.86 -50.55 -35.23
CA PHE A 6 -22.40 -49.27 -35.71
C PHE A 6 -23.12 -48.48 -34.61
N GLN A 7 -23.94 -49.15 -33.80
CA GLN A 7 -24.62 -48.53 -32.64
C GLN A 7 -23.65 -48.08 -31.55
N TYR A 8 -22.59 -48.85 -31.31
CA TYR A 8 -21.52 -48.48 -30.37
C TYR A 8 -20.77 -47.22 -30.84
N ASN A 9 -20.37 -47.18 -32.11
CA ASN A 9 -19.69 -46.03 -32.70
C ASN A 9 -20.58 -44.77 -32.74
N TYR A 10 -21.89 -44.93 -32.98
CA TYR A 10 -22.85 -43.83 -32.93
C TYR A 10 -22.97 -43.23 -31.51
N LYS A 11 -23.08 -44.09 -30.49
CA LYS A 11 -23.11 -43.63 -29.09
C LYS A 11 -21.78 -42.99 -28.69
N GLN A 12 -20.64 -43.56 -29.06
CA GLN A 12 -19.31 -42.98 -28.81
C GLN A 12 -19.18 -41.58 -29.44
N GLY A 13 -19.59 -41.41 -30.71
CA GLY A 13 -19.61 -40.09 -31.34
C GLY A 13 -20.53 -39.08 -30.66
N GLN A 14 -21.66 -39.52 -30.09
CA GLN A 14 -22.51 -38.64 -29.27
C GLN A 14 -21.85 -38.26 -27.95
N TYR A 15 -21.16 -39.18 -27.26
CA TYR A 15 -20.43 -38.89 -26.03
C TYR A 15 -19.26 -37.92 -26.26
N GLU A 16 -18.47 -38.13 -27.31
CA GLU A 16 -17.37 -37.23 -27.69
C GLU A 16 -17.88 -35.83 -28.10
N SER A 17 -19.03 -35.78 -28.78
CA SER A 17 -19.72 -34.51 -29.07
C SER A 17 -20.17 -33.81 -27.80
N ILE A 18 -20.85 -34.50 -26.88
CA ILE A 18 -21.31 -33.91 -25.60
C ILE A 18 -20.11 -33.44 -24.75
N GLN A 19 -19.04 -34.22 -24.70
CA GLN A 19 -17.81 -33.85 -24.00
C GLN A 19 -17.15 -32.62 -24.63
N SER A 20 -17.02 -32.55 -25.95
CA SER A 20 -16.43 -31.39 -26.62
C SER A 20 -17.23 -30.12 -26.39
N HIS A 21 -18.56 -30.17 -26.47
CA HIS A 21 -19.42 -29.03 -26.16
C HIS A 21 -19.27 -28.60 -24.69
N SER A 22 -19.28 -29.55 -23.74
CA SER A 22 -19.09 -29.24 -22.32
C SER A 22 -17.74 -28.57 -22.02
N MET A 23 -16.67 -29.00 -22.68
CA MET A 23 -15.34 -28.40 -22.54
C MET A 23 -15.28 -26.99 -23.15
N ILE A 24 -15.97 -26.76 -24.26
CA ILE A 24 -16.11 -25.41 -24.85
C ILE A 24 -16.88 -24.49 -23.89
N TYR A 25 -17.96 -24.94 -23.26
CA TYR A 25 -18.71 -24.11 -22.29
C TYR A 25 -17.87 -23.77 -21.05
N ILE A 26 -17.13 -24.74 -20.51
CA ILE A 26 -16.26 -24.50 -19.34
C ILE A 26 -15.16 -23.50 -19.69
N THR A 27 -14.49 -23.68 -20.83
CA THR A 27 -13.44 -22.75 -21.28
C THR A 27 -13.97 -21.35 -21.55
N MET A 28 -15.14 -21.21 -22.19
CA MET A 28 -15.80 -19.92 -22.38
C MET A 28 -16.21 -19.26 -21.07
N SER A 29 -16.71 -20.03 -20.10
CA SER A 29 -17.04 -19.50 -18.77
C SER A 29 -15.80 -18.99 -18.03
N VAL A 30 -14.70 -19.74 -18.04
CA VAL A 30 -13.43 -19.33 -17.40
C VAL A 30 -12.85 -18.08 -18.06
N LEU A 31 -12.90 -18.01 -19.39
CA LEU A 31 -12.47 -16.83 -20.14
C LEU A 31 -13.33 -15.61 -19.79
N ALA A 32 -14.66 -15.78 -19.73
CA ALA A 32 -15.60 -14.72 -19.39
C ALA A 32 -15.39 -14.20 -17.95
N THR A 33 -15.17 -15.08 -16.98
CA THR A 33 -14.84 -14.67 -15.60
C THR A 33 -13.51 -13.95 -15.50
N SER A 34 -12.50 -14.38 -16.27
CA SER A 34 -11.18 -13.73 -16.29
C SER A 34 -11.25 -12.33 -16.92
N LEU A 35 -12.00 -12.19 -18.02
CA LEU A 35 -12.26 -10.91 -18.67
C LEU A 35 -13.07 -9.97 -17.77
N LEU A 36 -14.07 -10.49 -17.07
CA LEU A 36 -14.86 -9.72 -16.11
C LEU A 36 -14.00 -9.27 -14.93
N PHE A 37 -13.17 -10.16 -14.36
CA PHE A 37 -12.24 -9.82 -13.28
C PHE A 37 -11.23 -8.76 -13.70
N TYR A 38 -10.63 -8.90 -14.89
CA TYR A 38 -9.74 -7.89 -15.46
C TYR A 38 -10.46 -6.54 -15.65
N ALA A 39 -11.66 -6.55 -16.26
CA ALA A 39 -12.44 -5.34 -16.48
C ALA A 39 -12.87 -4.64 -15.18
N ILE A 40 -13.23 -5.40 -14.14
CA ILE A 40 -13.55 -4.88 -12.80
C ILE A 40 -12.32 -4.22 -12.17
N ASN A 41 -11.17 -4.88 -12.19
CA ASN A 41 -9.92 -4.33 -11.66
C ASN A 41 -9.50 -3.05 -12.39
N MET A 42 -9.62 -3.03 -13.73
CA MET A 42 -9.33 -1.85 -14.54
C MET A 42 -10.28 -0.68 -14.28
N LYS A 43 -11.55 -0.94 -13.98
CA LYS A 43 -12.53 0.10 -13.62
C LYS A 43 -12.29 0.66 -12.21
N SER A 44 -11.80 -0.16 -11.27
CA SER A 44 -11.49 0.26 -9.90
C SER A 44 -10.33 1.28 -9.84
N TYR A 45 -9.39 1.20 -10.79
CA TYR A 45 -8.23 2.09 -10.85
C TYR A 45 -8.52 3.48 -11.48
N LYS A 46 -9.69 3.66 -12.11
CA LYS A 46 -10.09 4.94 -12.71
C LYS A 46 -10.76 5.83 -11.66
N ARG A 47 -9.96 6.43 -10.79
CA ARG A 47 -10.42 7.48 -9.86
C ARG A 47 -9.91 8.83 -10.37
N PRO A 48 -10.75 9.64 -11.05
CA PRO A 48 -10.33 10.97 -11.49
C PRO A 48 -9.97 11.82 -10.27
N LEU A 49 -9.01 12.73 -10.45
CA LEU A 49 -8.60 13.67 -9.42
C LEU A 49 -9.83 14.51 -9.02
N PRO A 50 -10.19 14.61 -7.73
CA PRO A 50 -11.31 15.45 -7.33
C PRO A 50 -10.96 16.92 -7.58
N LYS A 51 -11.94 17.71 -8.03
CA LYS A 51 -11.74 19.11 -8.42
C LYS A 51 -11.05 19.95 -7.35
N TRP A 52 -11.45 19.79 -6.08
CA TRP A 52 -10.85 20.54 -4.97
C TRP A 52 -9.34 20.32 -4.83
N TYR A 53 -8.83 19.11 -5.14
CA TYR A 53 -7.40 18.82 -5.04
C TYR A 53 -6.65 19.43 -6.22
N ASP A 54 -7.23 19.38 -7.41
CA ASP A 54 -6.68 20.08 -8.57
C ASP A 54 -6.68 21.60 -8.32
N GLU A 55 -7.74 22.16 -7.76
CA GLU A 55 -7.87 23.60 -7.48
C GLU A 55 -6.97 24.10 -6.34
N ALA A 56 -6.63 23.25 -5.35
CA ALA A 56 -5.87 23.65 -4.17
C ALA A 56 -4.44 24.13 -4.47
N LYS A 57 -3.76 23.53 -5.47
CA LYS A 57 -2.40 23.83 -5.99
C LYS A 57 -1.22 23.78 -5.00
N ILE A 58 -1.39 24.19 -3.75
CA ILE A 58 -0.37 24.21 -2.69
C ILE A 58 -0.94 23.49 -1.45
N GLY A 59 -0.11 22.66 -0.83
CA GLY A 59 -0.44 21.96 0.41
C GLY A 59 0.76 21.92 1.34
N ILE A 60 0.48 21.88 2.65
CA ILE A 60 1.51 21.74 3.68
C ILE A 60 1.51 20.31 4.18
N PHE A 61 2.70 19.70 4.23
CA PHE A 61 2.91 18.37 4.77
C PHE A 61 3.95 18.42 5.88
N ILE A 62 3.69 17.69 6.98
CA ILE A 62 4.47 17.81 8.21
C ILE A 62 4.95 16.42 8.62
N HIS A 63 6.27 16.25 8.69
CA HIS A 63 6.90 15.06 9.25
C HIS A 63 7.05 15.24 10.76
N TRP A 64 6.06 14.76 11.51
CA TRP A 64 6.08 14.84 12.98
C TRP A 64 5.61 13.52 13.60
N GLY A 65 6.40 12.99 14.53
CA GLY A 65 6.11 11.73 15.20
C GLY A 65 7.18 11.37 16.21
N VAL A 66 7.23 10.10 16.61
CA VAL A 66 8.19 9.62 17.63
C VAL A 66 9.66 9.83 17.25
N PHE A 67 9.98 9.86 15.94
CA PHE A 67 11.32 10.21 15.44
C PHE A 67 11.70 11.66 15.75
N SER A 68 10.73 12.54 16.00
CA SER A 68 10.97 13.94 16.36
C SER A 68 11.39 14.10 17.83
N VAL A 69 11.15 13.11 18.69
CA VAL A 69 11.52 13.15 20.12
C VAL A 69 13.02 13.39 20.34
N PRO A 70 13.95 12.59 19.75
CA PRO A 70 15.37 12.87 19.89
C PRO A 70 15.81 14.17 19.19
N SER A 71 14.99 14.72 18.28
CA SER A 71 15.31 15.94 17.52
C SER A 71 16.70 15.91 16.90
N TYR A 72 17.10 14.73 16.38
CA TYR A 72 18.44 14.48 15.89
C TYR A 72 18.38 13.85 14.49
N ARG A 73 19.11 14.46 13.55
CA ARG A 73 19.16 14.08 12.12
C ARG A 73 17.82 14.21 11.41
N THR A 74 17.17 13.09 11.07
CA THR A 74 16.02 13.03 10.14
C THR A 74 14.96 12.05 10.65
N GLU A 75 13.82 11.98 9.97
CA GLU A 75 12.75 11.01 10.24
C GLU A 75 13.20 9.55 10.10
N TRP A 76 14.28 9.29 9.37
CA TRP A 76 14.90 7.97 9.21
C TRP A 76 15.77 7.55 10.39
N PHE A 77 15.75 8.29 11.50
CA PHE A 77 16.59 8.07 12.67
C PHE A 77 16.65 6.59 13.10
N TRP A 78 15.51 5.91 13.12
CA TRP A 78 15.46 4.49 13.47
C TRP A 78 16.32 3.62 12.56
N TRP A 79 16.19 3.79 11.24
CA TRP A 79 16.93 3.01 10.26
C TRP A 79 18.43 3.32 10.33
N MET A 80 18.80 4.59 10.53
CA MET A 80 20.20 4.98 10.68
C MET A 80 20.82 4.45 11.98
N TRP A 81 20.03 4.31 13.05
CA TRP A 81 20.50 3.78 14.32
C TRP A 81 20.57 2.24 14.34
N GLN A 82 19.57 1.56 13.78
CA GLN A 82 19.47 0.09 13.78
C GLN A 82 20.13 -0.58 12.57
N GLY A 83 20.39 0.17 11.50
CA GLY A 83 21.08 -0.28 10.30
C GLY A 83 22.59 -0.40 10.50
N ASP A 84 23.37 -0.16 9.44
CA ASP A 84 24.82 -0.25 9.52
C ASP A 84 25.42 0.91 10.34
N LYS A 85 25.79 0.57 11.58
CA LYS A 85 26.37 1.49 12.56
C LYS A 85 27.79 1.94 12.20
N THR A 86 28.46 1.28 11.26
CA THR A 86 29.83 1.65 10.84
C THR A 86 29.82 2.85 9.90
N THR A 87 28.75 3.02 9.13
CA THR A 87 28.60 4.13 8.19
C THR A 87 28.25 5.45 8.91
N MET A 88 27.61 5.38 10.08
CA MET A 88 27.17 6.56 10.87
C MET A 88 27.39 6.35 12.39
N PRO A 89 28.65 6.29 12.86
CA PRO A 89 28.97 5.95 14.26
C PRO A 89 28.47 6.99 15.28
N GLU A 90 28.22 8.22 14.86
CA GLU A 90 27.76 9.31 15.71
C GLU A 90 26.34 9.11 16.23
N ILE A 91 25.50 8.32 15.54
CA ILE A 91 24.12 8.06 15.95
C ILE A 91 24.07 7.09 17.14
N PRO A 92 24.75 5.93 17.10
CA PRO A 92 24.94 5.09 18.29
C PRO A 92 25.61 5.84 19.46
N GLU A 93 26.59 6.70 19.19
CA GLU A 93 27.24 7.49 20.24
C GLU A 93 26.28 8.49 20.90
N TYR A 94 25.48 9.19 20.09
CA TYR A 94 24.40 10.05 20.58
C TYR A 94 23.45 9.27 21.50
N MET A 95 23.01 8.09 21.07
CA MET A 95 22.12 7.24 21.88
C MET A 95 22.78 6.80 23.19
N ARG A 96 24.04 6.37 23.16
CA ARG A 96 24.80 5.98 24.37
C ARG A 96 25.01 7.15 25.33
N LYS A 97 25.11 8.38 24.83
CA LYS A 97 25.37 9.57 25.64
C LYS A 97 24.12 10.10 26.35
N TYR A 98 22.96 10.03 25.71
CA TYR A 98 21.73 10.69 26.18
C TYR A 98 20.61 9.73 26.60
N TYR A 99 20.73 8.43 26.30
CA TYR A 99 19.71 7.43 26.61
C TYR A 99 20.32 6.20 27.30
N GLU A 100 19.46 5.46 27.99
CA GLU A 100 19.85 4.24 28.70
C GLU A 100 20.43 3.18 27.75
N PRO A 101 21.37 2.34 28.20
CA PRO A 101 22.01 1.31 27.36
C PRO A 101 21.03 0.37 26.64
N ASP A 102 19.90 0.04 27.28
CA ASP A 102 18.87 -0.85 26.76
C ASP A 102 17.66 -0.08 26.19
N PHE A 103 17.84 1.19 25.83
CA PHE A 103 16.77 1.99 25.26
C PHE A 103 16.32 1.40 23.91
N ALA A 104 15.04 1.08 23.77
CA ALA A 104 14.42 0.66 22.52
C ALA A 104 13.78 1.87 21.82
N TYR A 105 13.76 1.89 20.49
CA TYR A 105 13.13 2.99 19.74
C TYR A 105 11.66 3.21 20.12
N ALA A 106 10.92 2.14 20.41
CA ALA A 106 9.53 2.24 20.86
C ALA A 106 9.37 3.01 22.18
N ASN A 107 10.42 3.12 23.01
CA ASN A 107 10.38 3.90 24.24
C ASN A 107 10.19 5.40 24.00
N PHE A 108 10.58 5.91 22.81
CA PHE A 108 10.30 7.30 22.43
C PHE A 108 8.80 7.62 22.41
N ALA A 109 7.93 6.64 22.18
CA ALA A 109 6.48 6.85 22.23
C ALA A 109 6.02 7.36 23.60
N LYS A 110 6.68 6.94 24.69
CA LYS A 110 6.37 7.40 26.05
C LYS A 110 6.79 8.85 26.31
N GLN A 111 7.73 9.37 25.52
CA GLN A 111 8.27 10.73 25.62
C GLN A 111 7.63 11.69 24.61
N PHE A 112 6.85 11.18 23.66
CA PHE A 112 6.16 11.99 22.66
C PHE A 112 4.88 12.58 23.25
N HIS A 113 5.03 13.61 24.07
CA HIS A 113 3.93 14.22 24.83
C HIS A 113 3.15 15.29 24.07
N ALA A 114 3.75 15.90 23.04
CA ALA A 114 3.14 16.99 22.28
C ALA A 114 2.60 18.14 23.17
N GLU A 115 3.30 18.47 24.27
CA GLU A 115 2.78 19.32 25.35
C GLU A 115 2.37 20.73 24.90
N PHE A 116 3.02 21.26 23.87
CA PHE A 116 2.74 22.58 23.30
C PHE A 116 1.99 22.51 21.97
N PHE A 117 1.43 21.36 21.62
CA PHE A 117 0.70 21.20 20.38
C PHE A 117 -0.69 21.83 20.48
N GLU A 118 -0.89 22.90 19.72
CA GLU A 118 -2.16 23.63 19.63
C GLU A 118 -2.76 23.46 18.23
N PRO A 119 -3.54 22.38 17.99
CA PRO A 119 -4.02 22.04 16.64
C PRO A 119 -4.89 23.14 16.02
N ASP A 120 -5.64 23.88 16.83
CA ASP A 120 -6.52 24.96 16.35
C ASP A 120 -5.75 26.18 15.84
N LYS A 121 -4.49 26.36 16.28
CA LYS A 121 -3.64 27.48 15.82
C LYS A 121 -2.94 27.18 14.50
N TRP A 122 -2.69 25.91 14.20
CA TRP A 122 -1.95 25.50 13.00
C TRP A 122 -2.62 25.97 11.70
N PRO A 123 -3.93 25.78 11.47
CA PRO A 123 -4.62 26.32 10.29
C PRO A 123 -4.52 27.84 10.16
N ILE A 124 -4.49 28.57 11.27
CA ILE A 124 -4.35 30.04 11.26
C ILE A 124 -2.97 30.41 10.73
N TYR A 125 -1.92 29.75 11.22
CA TYR A 125 -0.55 29.98 10.75
C TYR A 125 -0.39 29.63 9.28
N PHE A 126 -0.97 28.50 8.85
CA PHE A 126 -0.87 28.04 7.47
C PHE A 126 -1.62 28.95 6.48
N ARG A 127 -2.81 29.40 6.84
CA ARG A 127 -3.60 30.31 5.99
C ARG A 127 -2.92 31.67 5.81
N ASN A 128 -2.28 32.19 6.86
CA ASN A 128 -1.65 33.50 6.83
C ASN A 128 -0.34 33.53 6.02
N GLN A 129 0.19 32.38 5.60
CA GLN A 129 1.40 32.31 4.77
C GLN A 129 1.13 32.63 3.29
N GLU A 130 -0.14 32.65 2.85
CA GLU A 130 -0.52 33.02 1.46
C GLU A 130 -0.36 34.50 1.14
N HIS A 131 -0.17 35.38 2.14
CA HIS A 131 0.02 36.82 1.91
C HIS A 131 1.48 37.24 1.69
N VAL A 132 2.43 36.29 1.74
CA VAL A 132 3.88 36.55 1.68
C VAL A 132 4.57 35.85 0.50
N MET A 133 3.83 35.12 -0.33
CA MET A 133 4.30 34.43 -1.54
C MET A 133 3.62 35.00 -2.78
#